data_AF-A0A8B8NKW1-F1
#
_entry.id   AF-A0A8B8NKW1-F1
#
_cell.length_a   1.000
_cell.length_b   1.000
_cell.length_c   1.000
_cell.angle_alpha   90.00
_cell.angle_beta   90.00
_cell.angle_gamma   90.00
#
_symmetry.space_group_name_H-M   'P 1'
#
loop_
_entity.id
_entity.type
_entity.pdbx_description
1 polymer ?
#
loop_
_entity_poly.entity_id
_entity_poly.type
_entity_poly.pdbx_seq_one_letter_code
_entity_poly.pdbx_strand_id
1 'polypeptide(L)'
;MASSSMSRGSSSWTAKQNKAFEKALAVFDKDTPDRWHNVAKAVGGKTAEEVKRHYELLVEDVKHIDSGHVPFPNYRTTGHGNVDDEDKRMKNLKLH
;
A
#
# COMPACT_ATOMS: atom_id res chain seq x y z
N MET A 1 -30.84 26.07 -16.29
CA MET A 1 -29.77 25.60 -17.18
C MET A 1 -29.34 24.24 -16.68
N ALA A 2 -29.57 23.17 -17.44
CA ALA A 2 -29.02 21.86 -17.12
C ALA A 2 -27.60 21.81 -17.69
N SER A 3 -26.62 21.43 -16.89
CA SER A 3 -25.35 20.93 -17.41
C SER A 3 -24.80 19.84 -16.51
N SER A 4 -25.08 18.62 -16.99
CA SER A 4 -24.14 17.52 -17.07
C SER A 4 -23.70 16.94 -15.74
N SER A 5 -24.47 15.96 -15.28
CA SER A 5 -24.00 14.80 -14.55
C SER A 5 -22.81 14.16 -15.27
N MET A 6 -21.63 14.67 -14.97
CA MET A 6 -20.35 14.04 -15.20
C MET A 6 -20.27 12.78 -14.33
N SER A 7 -21.06 11.73 -14.53
CA SER A 7 -20.88 10.45 -13.83
C SER A 7 -19.39 10.12 -13.76
N ARG A 8 -18.82 10.26 -12.55
CA ARG A 8 -17.40 10.04 -12.29
C ARG A 8 -17.27 8.53 -12.27
N GLY A 9 -17.23 7.95 -13.46
CA GLY A 9 -17.21 6.52 -13.69
C GLY A 9 -15.87 5.90 -13.31
N SER A 10 -15.28 6.27 -12.17
CA SER A 10 -14.36 5.37 -11.49
C SER A 10 -15.26 4.31 -10.86
N SER A 11 -15.47 3.20 -11.55
CA SER A 11 -16.11 2.05 -10.91
C SER A 11 -15.25 1.72 -9.68
N SER A 12 -15.79 1.94 -8.48
CA SER A 12 -15.05 1.76 -7.24
C SER A 12 -14.49 0.34 -7.19
N TRP A 13 -13.22 0.18 -6.82
CA TRP A 13 -12.58 -1.12 -6.75
C TRP A 13 -13.11 -1.88 -5.53
N THR A 14 -13.77 -3.01 -5.76
CA THR A 14 -14.17 -3.89 -4.66
C THR A 14 -12.95 -4.63 -4.10
N ALA A 15 -12.99 -5.05 -2.83
CA ALA A 15 -11.92 -5.85 -2.23
C ALA A 15 -11.63 -7.14 -3.02
N LYS A 16 -12.66 -7.77 -3.59
CA LYS A 16 -12.50 -8.95 -4.46
C LYS A 16 -11.74 -8.62 -5.74
N GLN A 17 -12.07 -7.51 -6.40
CA GLN A 17 -11.36 -7.06 -7.60
C GLN A 17 -9.92 -6.66 -7.29
N ASN A 18 -9.68 -5.96 -6.19
CA ASN A 18 -8.32 -5.58 -5.78
C ASN A 18 -7.45 -6.82 -5.51
N LYS A 19 -8.00 -7.82 -4.80
CA LYS A 19 -7.32 -9.09 -4.57
C LYS A 19 -7.03 -9.86 -5.87
N ALA A 20 -7.96 -9.82 -6.84
CA ALA A 20 -7.72 -10.43 -8.15
C ALA A 20 -6.65 -9.68 -8.95
N PHE A 21 -6.63 -8.36 -8.85
CA PHE A 21 -5.63 -7.49 -9.47
C PHE A 21 -4.23 -7.77 -8.94
N GLU A 22 -4.03 -7.82 -7.62
CA GLU A 22 -2.73 -8.15 -7.01
C GLU A 22 -2.22 -9.53 -7.46
N LYS A 23 -3.09 -10.54 -7.48
CA LYS A 23 -2.74 -11.87 -7.99
C LYS A 23 -2.36 -11.84 -9.47
N ALA A 24 -3.09 -11.08 -10.28
CA ALA A 24 -2.81 -10.94 -11.70
C ALA A 24 -1.48 -10.23 -11.96
N LEU A 25 -1.11 -9.23 -11.15
CA LEU A 25 0.21 -8.57 -11.25
C LEU A 25 1.37 -9.52 -10.93
N ALA A 26 1.15 -10.53 -10.08
CA ALA A 26 2.15 -11.56 -9.79
C ALA A 26 2.34 -12.56 -10.94
N VAL A 27 1.33 -12.74 -11.79
CA VAL A 27 1.38 -13.64 -12.96
C VAL A 27 1.88 -12.90 -14.21
N PHE A 28 1.39 -11.68 -14.43
CA PHE A 28 1.72 -10.84 -15.57
C PHE A 28 2.72 -9.76 -15.14
N ASP A 29 4.00 -10.08 -15.31
CA ASP A 29 5.11 -9.19 -15.01
C ASP A 29 5.18 -7.98 -15.96
N LYS A 30 6.22 -7.16 -15.80
CA LYS A 30 6.43 -5.94 -16.59
C LYS A 30 6.77 -6.20 -18.07
N ASP A 31 7.30 -7.37 -18.38
CA ASP A 31 7.79 -7.73 -19.72
C ASP A 31 6.71 -8.47 -20.53
N THR A 32 5.60 -8.84 -19.88
CA THR A 32 4.41 -9.43 -20.48
C THR A 32 3.80 -8.50 -21.55
N PRO A 33 3.71 -8.93 -22.83
CA PRO A 33 2.97 -8.20 -23.85
C PRO A 33 1.50 -8.05 -23.48
N ASP A 34 0.90 -6.91 -23.80
CA ASP A 34 -0.50 -6.60 -23.50
C ASP A 34 -0.89 -6.82 -22.02
N ARG A 35 0.07 -6.63 -21.10
CA ARG A 35 -0.07 -6.83 -19.66
C ARG A 35 -1.42 -6.36 -19.10
N TRP A 36 -1.80 -5.12 -19.40
CA TRP A 36 -3.02 -4.51 -18.86
C TRP A 36 -4.30 -5.15 -19.38
N HIS A 37 -4.31 -5.62 -20.63
CA HIS A 37 -5.43 -6.38 -21.16
C HIS A 37 -5.56 -7.74 -20.47
N ASN A 38 -4.43 -8.42 -20.25
CA ASN A 38 -4.39 -9.71 -19.54
C ASN A 38 -4.86 -9.57 -18.08
N VAL A 39 -4.39 -8.53 -17.38
CA VAL A 39 -4.82 -8.24 -16.00
C VAL A 39 -6.30 -7.87 -15.96
N ALA A 40 -6.80 -7.01 -16.87
CA ALA A 40 -8.22 -6.65 -16.94
C ALA A 40 -9.12 -7.88 -17.14
N LYS A 41 -8.69 -8.81 -18.01
CA LYS A 41 -9.37 -10.08 -18.24
C LYS A 41 -9.40 -10.96 -16.98
N ALA A 42 -8.31 -10.99 -16.20
CA ALA A 42 -8.22 -11.75 -14.96
C ALA A 42 -9.05 -11.14 -13.80
N VAL A 43 -9.12 -9.81 -13.73
CA VAL A 43 -9.90 -9.08 -12.72
C VAL A 43 -11.40 -9.19 -12.98
N GLY A 44 -11.80 -9.04 -14.24
CA GLY A 44 -13.20 -9.03 -14.67
C GLY A 44 -13.92 -7.72 -14.33
N GLY A 45 -14.67 -7.18 -15.29
CA GLY A 45 -15.48 -5.96 -15.10
C GLY A 45 -14.66 -4.68 -14.91
N LYS A 46 -13.40 -4.67 -15.36
CA LYS A 46 -12.53 -3.48 -15.47
C LYS A 46 -11.92 -3.44 -16.86
N THR A 47 -11.62 -2.25 -17.38
CA THR A 47 -10.87 -2.08 -18.63
C THR A 47 -9.36 -2.05 -18.40
N ALA A 48 -8.58 -2.22 -19.46
CA ALA A 48 -7.12 -2.13 -19.39
C ALA A 48 -6.66 -0.75 -18.89
N GLU A 49 -7.37 0.31 -19.27
CA GLU A 49 -7.10 1.69 -18.84
C GLU A 49 -7.43 1.88 -17.35
N GLU A 50 -8.53 1.32 -16.86
CA GLU A 50 -8.86 1.36 -15.42
C GLU A 50 -7.83 0.60 -14.58
N VAL A 51 -7.38 -0.56 -15.06
CA VAL A 51 -6.32 -1.34 -14.42
C VAL A 51 -5.00 -0.58 -14.40
N LYS A 52 -4.60 0.03 -15.53
CA LYS A 52 -3.36 0.81 -15.62
C LYS A 52 -3.38 2.00 -14.64
N ARG A 53 -4.48 2.75 -14.59
CA ARG A 53 -4.64 3.85 -13.61
C ARG A 53 -4.56 3.36 -12.16
N HIS A 54 -5.19 2.23 -11.86
CA HIS A 54 -5.13 1.65 -10.50
C HIS A 54 -3.71 1.23 -10.12
N TYR A 55 -2.94 0.69 -11.07
CA TYR A 55 -1.53 0.39 -10.87
C TYR A 55 -0.67 1.64 -10.63
N GLU A 56 -0.89 2.72 -11.38
CA GLU A 56 -0.16 3.97 -11.22
C GLU A 56 -0.36 4.57 -9.82
N LEU A 57 -1.60 4.54 -9.31
CA LEU A 57 -1.91 4.96 -7.93
C LEU A 57 -1.19 4.07 -6.89
N LEU A 58 -1.21 2.75 -7.08
CA LEU A 58 -0.50 1.83 -6.18
C LEU A 58 1.00 2.12 -6.14
N VAL A 59 1.62 2.43 -7.29
CA VAL A 59 3.04 2.79 -7.36
C VAL A 59 3.31 4.11 -6.63
N GLU A 60 2.42 5.08 -6.77
CA GLU A 60 2.51 6.36 -6.07
C GLU A 60 2.40 6.17 -4.55
N ASP A 61 1.45 5.37 -4.06
CA ASP A 61 1.30 5.07 -2.63
C ASP A 61 2.56 4.40 -2.06
N VAL A 62 3.11 3.41 -2.76
CA VAL A 62 4.36 2.74 -2.34
C VAL A 62 5.52 3.73 -2.26
N LYS A 63 5.65 4.63 -3.24
CA LYS A 63 6.69 5.69 -3.21
C LYS A 63 6.51 6.63 -2.02
N HIS A 64 5.27 6.98 -1.66
CA HIS A 64 5.00 7.80 -0.49
C HIS A 64 5.35 7.08 0.82
N ILE A 65 5.13 5.77 0.90
CA ILE A 65 5.55 4.95 2.05
C ILE A 65 7.08 4.91 2.15
N ASP A 66 7.78 4.59 1.05
CA ASP A 66 9.23 4.44 1.03
C ASP A 66 10.00 5.75 1.28
N SER A 67 9.42 6.89 0.88
CA SER A 67 9.98 8.22 1.13
C SER A 67 9.77 8.72 2.57
N GLY A 68 9.17 7.92 3.45
CA GLY A 68 8.92 8.30 4.84
C GLY A 68 7.83 9.36 5.00
N HIS A 69 6.99 9.56 3.98
CA HIS A 69 5.89 10.53 3.99
C HIS A 69 4.62 10.03 4.71
N VAL A 70 4.65 8.82 5.27
CA VAL A 70 3.59 8.33 6.14
C VAL A 70 3.96 8.66 7.58
N PRO A 71 3.15 9.48 8.29
CA PRO A 71 3.41 9.74 9.70
C PRO A 71 3.38 8.41 10.44
N PHE A 72 4.52 8.06 11.06
CA PHE A 72 4.56 6.93 11.97
C PHE A 72 3.51 7.16 13.07
N PRO A 73 2.70 6.13 13.41
CA PRO A 73 1.82 6.23 14.55
C PRO A 73 2.63 6.67 15.76
N ASN A 74 2.19 7.72 16.45
CA ASN A 74 2.83 8.17 17.68
C ASN A 74 2.52 7.12 18.76
N TYR A 75 3.31 6.05 18.78
CA TYR A 75 3.35 5.10 19.88
C TYR A 75 3.94 5.83 21.08
N ARG A 76 3.13 6.67 21.73
CA ARG A 76 3.45 7.18 23.06
C ARG A 76 3.60 5.95 23.95
N THR A 77 4.83 5.52 24.18
CA THR A 77 5.19 4.70 25.33
C THR A 77 4.80 5.51 26.55
N THR A 78 3.61 5.26 27.08
CA THR A 78 3.29 5.56 28.47
C THR A 78 4.11 4.59 29.32
N GLY A 79 5.41 4.80 29.34
CA GLY A 79 6.39 4.08 30.13
C GLY A 79 7.15 5.09 30.95
N HIS A 80 6.48 5.66 31.95
CA HIS A 80 7.15 6.16 33.14
C HIS A 80 7.82 4.96 33.81
N GLY A 81 9.00 4.59 33.32
CA GLY A 81 9.88 3.58 33.90
C GLY A 81 11.24 4.23 34.03
N ASN A 82 11.64 4.50 35.28
CA ASN A 82 12.85 5.21 35.66
C ASN A 82 14.08 4.71 34.89
N VAL A 83 14.81 5.64 34.27
CA VAL A 83 16.04 5.42 33.50
C VAL A 83 17.20 4.96 34.41
N ASP A 84 17.00 4.91 35.72
CA ASP A 84 18.03 4.62 36.72
C ASP A 84 18.31 3.13 36.98
N ASP A 85 17.48 2.19 36.50
CA ASP A 85 17.64 0.75 36.78
C ASP A 85 18.55 0.01 35.77
N GLU A 86 18.63 0.47 34.52
CA GLU A 86 19.47 -0.16 33.48
C GLU A 86 20.98 0.03 33.76
N ASP A 87 21.38 1.19 34.30
CA ASP A 87 22.77 1.46 34.68
C ASP A 87 23.22 0.62 35.89
N LYS A 88 22.31 0.28 36.81
CA LYS A 88 22.60 -0.66 37.90
C LYS A 88 22.70 -2.08 37.38
N ARG A 89 21.81 -2.49 36.47
CA ARG A 89 21.82 -3.84 35.89
C ARG A 89 23.10 -4.12 35.09
N MET A 90 23.60 -3.14 34.36
CA MET A 90 24.83 -3.25 33.55
C MET A 90 26.12 -3.32 34.40
N LYS A 91 26.11 -2.77 35.62
CA LYS A 91 27.25 -2.87 36.56
C LYS A 91 27.37 -4.25 37.20
N ASN A 92 26.26 -4.98 37.33
CA ASN A 92 26.23 -6.30 37.98
C ASN A 92 26.72 -7.44 37.06
N LEU A 93 26.88 -7.18 35.76
CA LEU A 93 27.38 -8.15 34.77
C LEU A 93 28.90 -8.08 34.54
N LYS A 94 29.61 -7.17 35.21
CA LYS A 94 31.08 -7.07 35.15
C LYS A 94 31.67 -7.33 36.53
N LEU A 95 31.70 -8.59 36.96
CA LEU A 95 32.58 -9.06 38.03
C LEU A 95 33.52 -10.13 37.47
N HIS A 96 34.79 -10.05 37.90
CA HIS A 96 35.98 -10.79 37.45
C HIS A 96 35.85 -12.31 37.52
#